data_AF-A0A6P1DAX6-F1
#
_entry.id   AF-A0A6P1DAX6-F1
#
_cell.length_a   1.000
_cell.length_b   1.000
_cell.length_c   1.000
_cell.angle_alpha   90.00
_cell.angle_beta   90.00
_cell.angle_gamma   90.00
#
_symmetry.space_group_name_H-M   'P 1'
#
loop_
_entity.id
_entity.type
_entity.pdbx_description
1 polymer ?
#
loop_
_entity_poly.entity_id
_entity_poly.type
_entity_poly.pdbx_seq_one_letter_code
_entity_poly.pdbx_strand_id
1 'polypeptide(L)'
;MNTTQWQSLANAVLYSVQFEETLDSAVVTRVADGLLTRPLWNLAPEDEYQALTEAVRASGSLTREVPTEHTDAEFRRFLGAVIEHLDSARPWPEPPFELLPDERFEDFMDGHAIAIADRPVATLEGLLGKTFIRREDIFPDFLLLRLRSGTEIGFIWPYWRETNDVAIVTPDRDRPAMEILTELVQHTNLESQEIIPLRTPSTTGEHNARSAYETVPLREEFAGENLPGNRVWNGSQVVYLDEHERQRYRLHIRDGFVYDDEGRPFDTTAAKTLWTPQGGRAIFTMDADGTLYSSPHHVLGQFHHSSLLAGAPVAGAGEIAAMNGVVQLISDHSTHYRPPRHITEQVVDNLRSQGVTIDDQQVEYHWDTGTS
;
A
#
# COMPACT_ATOMS: atom_id res chain seq x y z
N MET A 1 -43.41 -4.95 11.94
CA MET A 1 -43.65 -3.58 12.45
C MET A 1 -42.43 -2.78 12.04
N ASN A 2 -42.58 -1.65 11.35
CA ASN A 2 -41.44 -0.77 11.07
C ASN A 2 -40.93 -0.25 12.41
N THR A 3 -39.77 -0.72 12.85
CA THR A 3 -39.04 -0.13 13.97
C THR A 3 -38.74 1.32 13.61
N THR A 4 -39.03 2.22 14.55
CA THR A 4 -38.67 3.64 14.40
C THR A 4 -37.14 3.78 14.46
N GLN A 5 -36.59 4.83 13.82
CA GLN A 5 -35.14 5.04 13.74
C GLN A 5 -34.46 5.05 15.13
N TRP A 6 -35.11 5.67 16.12
CA TRP A 6 -34.60 5.69 17.50
C TRP A 6 -34.58 4.31 18.15
N GLN A 7 -35.55 3.43 17.86
CA GLN A 7 -35.57 2.06 18.39
C GLN A 7 -34.42 1.24 17.83
N SER A 8 -34.19 1.35 16.52
CA SER A 8 -33.05 0.70 15.87
C SER A 8 -31.74 1.19 16.46
N LEU A 9 -31.55 2.52 16.57
CA LEU A 9 -30.33 3.11 17.11
C LEU A 9 -30.07 2.72 18.57
N ALA A 10 -31.09 2.81 19.43
CA ALA A 10 -30.98 2.41 20.82
C ALA A 10 -30.61 0.92 20.96
N ASN A 11 -31.20 0.05 20.15
CA ASN A 11 -30.88 -1.38 20.14
C ASN A 11 -29.42 -1.64 19.68
N ALA A 12 -28.93 -0.91 18.67
CA ALA A 12 -27.55 -1.05 18.20
C ALA A 12 -26.54 -0.59 19.26
N VAL A 13 -26.81 0.53 19.93
CA VAL A 13 -25.99 1.00 21.06
C VAL A 13 -26.01 -0.02 22.20
N LEU A 14 -27.19 -0.54 22.56
CA LEU A 14 -27.33 -1.54 23.61
C LEU A 14 -26.52 -2.80 23.27
N TYR A 15 -26.64 -3.30 22.04
CA TYR A 15 -25.89 -4.46 21.56
C TYR A 15 -24.37 -4.26 21.72
N SER A 16 -23.86 -3.06 21.44
CA SER A 16 -22.42 -2.74 21.56
C SER A 16 -21.88 -2.74 23.00
N VAL A 17 -22.76 -2.67 24.00
CA VAL A 17 -22.39 -2.61 25.43
C VAL A 17 -23.02 -3.76 26.24
N GLN A 18 -23.70 -4.71 25.58
CA GLN A 18 -24.49 -5.74 26.27
C GLN A 18 -23.66 -6.67 27.16
N PHE A 19 -22.35 -6.78 26.89
CA PHE A 19 -21.39 -7.59 27.65
C PHE A 19 -20.54 -6.77 28.62
N GLU A 20 -20.75 -5.45 28.69
CA GLU A 20 -20.08 -4.62 29.69
C GLU A 20 -20.68 -4.90 31.06
N GLU A 21 -19.86 -5.17 32.06
CA GLU A 21 -20.32 -5.40 33.43
C GLU A 21 -20.93 -4.12 34.03
N THR A 22 -20.37 -2.96 33.67
CA THR A 22 -20.86 -1.65 34.09
C THR A 22 -20.83 -0.64 32.96
N LEU A 23 -21.83 0.25 32.91
CA LEU A 23 -21.92 1.34 31.94
C LEU A 23 -21.32 2.63 32.52
N ASP A 24 -20.00 2.59 32.77
CA ASP A 24 -19.26 3.68 33.41
C ASP A 24 -18.84 4.80 32.43
N SER A 25 -18.10 5.80 32.94
CA SER A 25 -17.63 6.92 32.12
C SER A 25 -16.70 6.50 30.98
N ALA A 26 -15.93 5.42 31.13
CA ALA A 26 -15.05 4.96 30.06
C ALA A 26 -15.86 4.36 28.91
N VAL A 27 -16.90 3.60 29.22
CA VAL A 27 -17.85 3.08 28.22
C VAL A 27 -18.62 4.22 27.54
N VAL A 28 -19.05 5.24 28.30
CA VAL A 28 -19.72 6.43 27.76
C VAL A 28 -18.83 7.14 26.74
N THR A 29 -17.60 7.48 27.12
CA THR A 29 -16.64 8.15 26.23
C THR A 29 -16.41 7.31 24.97
N ARG A 30 -16.16 5.99 25.13
CA ARG A 30 -15.93 5.09 23.99
C ARG A 30 -17.10 5.05 23.01
N VAL A 31 -18.34 4.96 23.52
CA VAL A 31 -19.53 4.93 22.66
C VAL A 31 -19.79 6.29 22.02
N ALA A 32 -19.68 7.37 22.77
CA ALA A 32 -19.92 8.72 22.25
C ALA A 32 -18.87 9.12 21.19
N ASP A 33 -17.59 8.88 21.44
CA ASP A 33 -16.52 9.09 20.45
C ASP A 33 -16.70 8.17 19.24
N GLY A 34 -17.18 6.93 19.47
CA GLY A 34 -17.53 5.99 18.40
C GLY A 34 -18.64 6.51 17.49
N LEU A 35 -19.70 7.10 18.04
CA LEU A 35 -20.79 7.69 17.25
C LEU A 35 -20.31 8.88 16.41
N LEU A 36 -19.46 9.76 16.99
CA LEU A 36 -18.92 10.91 16.27
C LEU A 36 -17.95 10.53 15.15
N THR A 37 -17.16 9.48 15.35
CA THR A 37 -16.14 9.05 14.37
C THR A 37 -16.66 8.03 13.36
N ARG A 38 -17.67 7.24 13.74
CA ARG A 38 -18.22 6.13 12.95
C ARG A 38 -19.75 6.05 13.16
N PRO A 39 -20.51 7.01 12.61
CA PRO A 39 -21.96 7.02 12.75
C PRO A 39 -22.58 5.73 12.21
N LEU A 40 -23.59 5.24 12.94
CA LEU A 40 -24.34 4.04 12.63
C LEU A 40 -25.18 4.29 11.37
N TRP A 41 -25.12 3.35 10.42
CA TRP A 41 -25.88 3.39 9.17
C TRP A 41 -25.75 4.69 8.36
N ASN A 42 -24.62 5.41 8.50
CA ASN A 42 -24.36 6.69 7.82
C ASN A 42 -25.34 7.82 8.18
N LEU A 43 -25.92 7.78 9.38
CA LEU A 43 -26.76 8.87 9.88
C LEU A 43 -25.92 10.14 10.08
N ALA A 44 -26.52 11.31 9.85
CA ALA A 44 -25.89 12.55 10.26
C ALA A 44 -25.79 12.57 11.79
N PRO A 45 -24.71 13.13 12.38
CA PRO A 45 -24.57 13.21 13.83
C PRO A 45 -25.77 13.85 14.54
N GLU A 46 -26.45 14.79 13.87
CA GLU A 46 -27.66 15.40 14.40
C GLU A 46 -28.85 14.42 14.42
N ASP A 47 -29.01 13.59 13.39
CA ASP A 47 -30.08 12.58 13.36
C ASP A 47 -29.86 11.50 14.44
N GLU A 48 -28.60 11.08 14.66
CA GLU A 48 -28.25 10.18 15.75
C GLU A 48 -28.55 10.81 17.12
N TYR A 49 -28.14 12.06 17.31
CA TYR A 49 -28.41 12.80 18.53
C TYR A 49 -29.92 12.94 18.81
N GLN A 50 -30.72 13.27 17.80
CA GLN A 50 -32.17 13.36 17.93
C GLN A 50 -32.79 11.99 18.26
N ALA A 51 -32.34 10.93 17.60
CA ALA A 51 -32.79 9.58 17.85
C ALA A 51 -32.44 9.10 19.28
N LEU A 52 -31.23 9.36 19.77
CA LEU A 52 -30.86 9.05 21.16
C LEU A 52 -31.70 9.87 22.15
N THR A 53 -31.93 11.15 21.86
CA THR A 53 -32.78 12.04 22.67
C THR A 53 -34.22 11.52 22.74
N GLU A 54 -34.76 11.03 21.62
CA GLU A 54 -36.08 10.39 21.58
C GLU A 54 -36.09 9.09 22.37
N ALA A 55 -35.07 8.23 22.25
CA ALA A 55 -34.96 6.98 23.00
C ALA A 55 -34.98 7.21 24.52
N VAL A 56 -34.25 8.21 25.02
CA VAL A 56 -34.24 8.58 26.44
C VAL A 56 -35.62 9.03 26.92
N ARG A 57 -36.39 9.73 26.08
CA ARG A 57 -37.75 10.23 26.40
C ARG A 57 -38.86 9.19 26.18
N ALA A 58 -38.62 8.19 25.34
CA ALA A 58 -39.63 7.22 24.95
C ALA A 58 -40.14 6.44 26.17
N SER A 59 -41.45 6.24 26.28
CA SER A 59 -42.03 5.40 27.32
C SER A 59 -41.98 3.92 26.88
N GLY A 60 -41.44 3.04 27.71
CA GLY A 60 -41.34 1.60 27.41
C GLY A 60 -39.99 1.00 27.77
N SER A 61 -39.81 -0.29 27.46
CA SER A 61 -38.53 -0.96 27.65
C SER A 61 -37.61 -0.68 26.46
N LEU A 62 -36.35 -0.36 26.74
CA LEU A 62 -35.26 -0.22 25.77
C LEU A 62 -34.41 -1.48 25.69
N THR A 63 -34.48 -2.37 26.69
CA THR A 63 -33.62 -3.57 26.77
C THR A 63 -34.32 -4.86 26.37
N ARG A 64 -35.60 -4.79 25.98
CA ARG A 64 -36.40 -5.97 25.65
C ARG A 64 -35.89 -6.78 24.46
N GLU A 65 -35.39 -6.10 23.43
CA GLU A 65 -35.07 -6.74 22.13
C GLU A 65 -33.65 -7.31 22.09
N VAL A 66 -32.77 -6.88 22.99
CA VAL A 66 -31.34 -7.28 23.02
C VAL A 66 -31.03 -7.93 24.37
N PRO A 67 -30.53 -9.18 24.40
CA PRO A 67 -30.17 -9.85 25.65
C PRO A 67 -29.10 -9.07 26.41
N THR A 68 -29.40 -8.65 27.65
CA THR A 68 -28.49 -7.86 28.47
C THR A 68 -28.80 -8.03 29.96
N GLU A 69 -27.79 -7.83 30.81
CA GLU A 69 -27.96 -7.73 32.27
C GLU A 69 -28.35 -6.32 32.73
N HIS A 70 -28.26 -5.32 31.84
CA HIS A 70 -28.56 -3.93 32.15
C HIS A 70 -30.08 -3.68 32.24
N THR A 71 -30.50 -2.96 33.27
CA THR A 71 -31.90 -2.54 33.40
C THR A 71 -32.22 -1.37 32.45
N ASP A 72 -33.51 -1.20 32.13
CA ASP A 72 -33.99 -0.03 31.35
C ASP A 72 -33.54 1.30 31.98
N ALA A 73 -33.49 1.38 33.31
CA ALA A 73 -33.10 2.60 34.03
C ALA A 73 -31.60 2.89 33.91
N GLU A 74 -30.75 1.86 33.97
CA GLU A 74 -29.31 1.99 33.77
C GLU A 74 -28.99 2.38 32.33
N PHE A 75 -29.62 1.70 31.37
CA PHE A 75 -29.37 2.00 29.96
C PHE A 75 -29.86 3.40 29.58
N ARG A 76 -31.01 3.87 30.09
CA ARG A 76 -31.46 5.26 29.88
C ARG A 76 -30.49 6.29 30.45
N ARG A 77 -29.94 6.04 31.64
CA ARG A 77 -28.95 6.92 32.27
C ARG A 77 -27.67 6.96 31.43
N PHE A 78 -27.24 5.80 30.94
CA PHE A 78 -26.10 5.68 30.04
C PHE A 78 -26.31 6.48 28.75
N LEU A 79 -27.45 6.33 28.07
CA LEU A 79 -27.78 7.13 26.88
C LEU A 79 -27.80 8.63 27.18
N GLY A 80 -28.31 9.04 28.35
CA GLY A 80 -28.25 10.42 28.81
C GLY A 80 -26.82 10.95 28.95
N ALA A 81 -25.91 10.15 29.53
CA ALA A 81 -24.50 10.52 29.64
C ALA A 81 -23.78 10.57 28.27
N VAL A 82 -24.14 9.68 27.34
CA VAL A 82 -23.67 9.75 25.95
C VAL A 82 -24.12 11.05 25.29
N ILE A 83 -25.38 11.45 25.44
CA ILE A 83 -25.92 12.72 24.93
C ILE A 83 -25.17 13.91 25.54
N GLU A 84 -24.90 13.92 26.85
CA GLU A 84 -24.13 14.98 27.51
C GLU A 84 -22.70 15.08 26.94
N HIS A 85 -22.04 13.95 26.68
CA HIS A 85 -20.73 13.93 26.03
C HIS A 85 -20.80 14.47 24.61
N LEU A 86 -21.80 14.07 23.82
CA LEU A 86 -22.04 14.60 22.48
C LEU A 86 -22.26 16.13 22.52
N ASP A 87 -23.07 16.65 23.44
CA ASP A 87 -23.28 18.09 23.58
C ASP A 87 -21.98 18.84 23.93
N SER A 88 -21.14 18.26 24.80
CA SER A 88 -19.84 18.83 25.16
C SER A 88 -18.86 18.89 23.97
N ALA A 89 -19.05 18.01 22.99
CA ALA A 89 -18.24 17.91 21.79
C ALA A 89 -18.70 18.84 20.66
N ARG A 90 -19.72 19.69 20.87
CA ARG A 90 -20.21 20.63 19.83
C ARG A 90 -19.24 21.82 19.63
N PRO A 91 -19.04 22.31 18.38
CA PRO A 91 -19.53 21.73 17.13
C PRO A 91 -18.84 20.39 16.85
N TRP A 92 -19.64 19.38 16.49
CA TRP A 92 -19.13 18.04 16.27
C TRP A 92 -18.08 18.03 15.16
N PRO A 93 -17.06 17.17 15.29
CA PRO A 93 -16.07 17.01 14.24
C PRO A 93 -16.78 16.58 12.95
N GLU A 94 -16.44 17.21 11.84
CA GLU A 94 -16.90 16.74 10.54
C GLU A 94 -16.37 15.31 10.32
N PRO A 95 -17.17 14.38 9.79
CA PRO A 95 -16.67 13.05 9.47
C PRO A 95 -15.55 13.15 8.42
N PRO A 96 -14.63 12.19 8.38
CA PRO A 96 -13.54 12.21 7.41
C PRO A 96 -14.01 12.02 5.96
N PHE A 97 -15.17 11.39 5.79
CA PHE A 97 -15.84 11.18 4.52
C PHE A 97 -17.32 10.83 4.73
N GLU A 98 -18.13 10.98 3.69
CA GLU A 98 -19.52 10.54 3.60
C GLU A 98 -19.63 9.32 2.68
N LEU A 99 -20.55 8.38 2.96
CA LEU A 99 -20.86 7.32 1.99
C LEU A 99 -21.71 7.87 0.84
N LEU A 100 -21.39 7.41 -0.37
CA LEU A 100 -22.20 7.65 -1.56
C LEU A 100 -23.15 6.46 -1.82
N PRO A 101 -24.34 6.73 -2.39
CA PRO A 101 -25.33 5.69 -2.65
C PRO A 101 -24.87 4.76 -3.79
N ASP A 102 -25.32 3.51 -3.76
CA ASP A 102 -24.79 2.44 -4.61
C ASP A 102 -25.18 2.58 -6.10
N GLU A 103 -26.24 3.33 -6.41
CA GLU A 103 -26.64 3.63 -7.78
C GLU A 103 -25.61 4.49 -8.52
N ARG A 104 -24.69 5.14 -7.79
CA ARG A 104 -23.60 5.93 -8.37
C ARG A 104 -22.43 5.09 -8.88
N PHE A 105 -22.44 3.77 -8.68
CA PHE A 105 -21.32 2.90 -9.00
C PHE A 105 -20.79 3.04 -10.45
N GLU A 106 -21.68 3.17 -11.43
CA GLU A 106 -21.30 3.30 -12.84
C GLU A 106 -20.40 4.52 -13.11
N ASP A 107 -20.60 5.63 -12.37
CA ASP A 107 -19.77 6.85 -12.51
C ASP A 107 -18.30 6.58 -12.16
N PHE A 108 -18.04 5.60 -11.30
CA PHE A 108 -16.70 5.22 -10.87
C PHE A 108 -16.08 4.18 -11.80
N MET A 109 -16.88 3.36 -12.49
CA MET A 109 -16.36 2.41 -13.48
C MET A 109 -15.75 3.10 -14.70
N ASP A 110 -16.27 4.27 -15.08
CA ASP A 110 -15.69 5.15 -16.11
C ASP A 110 -14.61 6.12 -15.56
N GLY A 111 -14.36 6.05 -14.24
CA GLY A 111 -13.37 6.83 -13.53
C GLY A 111 -11.92 6.40 -13.83
N HIS A 112 -10.97 7.09 -13.22
CA HIS A 112 -9.55 6.71 -13.30
C HIS A 112 -9.06 6.16 -11.97
N ALA A 113 -8.45 4.98 -12.01
CA ALA A 113 -7.79 4.39 -10.86
C ALA A 113 -6.52 5.19 -10.50
N ILE A 114 -6.48 5.75 -9.30
CA ILE A 114 -5.42 6.62 -8.80
C ILE A 114 -4.51 5.95 -7.77
N ALA A 115 -4.90 4.81 -7.20
CA ALA A 115 -4.05 4.01 -6.31
C ALA A 115 -4.52 2.56 -6.22
N ILE A 116 -3.65 1.70 -5.69
CA ILE A 116 -3.99 0.38 -5.14
C ILE A 116 -3.97 0.51 -3.62
N ALA A 117 -5.02 0.02 -2.96
CA ALA A 117 -4.97 -0.21 -1.52
C ALA A 117 -4.36 -1.60 -1.26
N ASP A 118 -3.16 -1.64 -0.67
CA ASP A 118 -2.38 -2.85 -0.37
C ASP A 118 -2.87 -3.57 0.90
N ARG A 119 -4.19 -3.76 0.96
CA ARG A 119 -4.88 -4.43 2.06
C ARG A 119 -6.10 -5.21 1.55
N PRO A 120 -6.39 -6.39 2.13
CA PRO A 120 -7.64 -7.10 1.84
C PRO A 120 -8.87 -6.26 2.21
N VAL A 121 -9.98 -6.49 1.50
CA VAL A 121 -11.28 -5.81 1.75
C VAL A 121 -11.66 -5.80 3.22
N ALA A 122 -11.58 -6.95 3.91
CA ALA A 122 -11.94 -7.03 5.33
C ALA A 122 -11.10 -6.11 6.24
N THR A 123 -9.81 -5.91 5.92
CA THR A 123 -8.95 -4.98 6.66
C THR A 123 -9.35 -3.54 6.38
N LEU A 124 -9.61 -3.20 5.10
CA LEU A 124 -10.08 -1.87 4.72
C LEU A 124 -11.42 -1.54 5.38
N GLU A 125 -12.33 -2.51 5.48
CA GLU A 125 -13.59 -2.33 6.19
C GLU A 125 -13.38 -1.99 7.67
N GLY A 126 -12.38 -2.60 8.32
CA GLY A 126 -12.01 -2.29 9.70
C GLY A 126 -11.34 -0.92 9.89
N LEU A 127 -10.46 -0.53 8.96
CA LEU A 127 -9.74 0.75 8.99
C LEU A 127 -10.69 1.91 8.73
N LEU A 128 -11.53 1.79 7.69
CA LEU A 128 -12.52 2.78 7.29
C LEU A 128 -13.79 2.73 8.16
N GLY A 129 -14.04 1.61 8.85
CA GLY A 129 -15.26 1.42 9.65
C GLY A 129 -16.52 1.40 8.79
N LYS A 130 -16.43 0.89 7.55
CA LYS A 130 -17.52 0.81 6.57
C LYS A 130 -17.41 -0.48 5.76
N THR A 131 -18.54 -1.05 5.37
CA THR A 131 -18.61 -2.33 4.67
C THR A 131 -18.69 -2.11 3.16
N PHE A 132 -18.00 -2.93 2.38
CA PHE A 132 -18.14 -2.94 0.92
C PHE A 132 -19.53 -3.47 0.56
N ILE A 133 -20.15 -2.82 -0.41
CA ILE A 133 -21.40 -3.24 -1.03
C ILE A 133 -21.09 -4.45 -1.91
N ARG A 134 -21.89 -5.51 -1.73
CA ARG A 134 -21.78 -6.78 -2.45
C ARG A 134 -23.12 -7.04 -3.14
N ARG A 135 -23.14 -7.06 -4.46
CA ARG A 135 -24.34 -7.32 -5.27
C ARG A 135 -24.28 -8.73 -5.83
N GLU A 136 -25.36 -9.50 -5.72
CA GLU A 136 -25.40 -10.88 -6.22
C GLU A 136 -25.30 -10.96 -7.75
N ASP A 137 -25.67 -9.88 -8.44
CA ASP A 137 -25.75 -9.77 -9.90
C ASP A 137 -24.58 -8.99 -10.53
N ILE A 138 -23.77 -8.29 -9.73
CA ILE A 138 -22.69 -7.42 -10.20
C ILE A 138 -21.41 -7.73 -9.43
N PHE A 139 -20.41 -8.20 -10.19
CA PHE A 139 -19.01 -8.20 -9.78
C PHE A 139 -18.38 -6.96 -10.42
N PRO A 140 -17.79 -6.01 -9.66
CA PRO A 140 -17.08 -6.17 -8.38
C PRO A 140 -17.81 -5.69 -7.10
N ASP A 141 -17.22 -6.00 -5.93
CA ASP A 141 -17.53 -5.38 -4.62
C ASP A 141 -16.98 -3.95 -4.58
N PHE A 142 -17.66 -3.02 -3.90
CA PHE A 142 -17.21 -1.62 -3.87
C PHE A 142 -17.62 -0.83 -2.64
N LEU A 143 -16.93 0.28 -2.39
CA LEU A 143 -17.23 1.25 -1.36
C LEU A 143 -17.02 2.66 -1.91
N LEU A 144 -18.10 3.45 -2.01
CA LEU A 144 -18.06 4.80 -2.58
C LEU A 144 -18.10 5.85 -1.47
N LEU A 145 -17.14 6.78 -1.49
CA LEU A 145 -16.94 7.80 -0.47
C LEU A 145 -16.87 9.20 -1.11
N ARG A 146 -17.30 10.22 -0.37
CA ARG A 146 -17.00 11.63 -0.62
C ARG A 146 -16.12 12.16 0.51
N LEU A 147 -14.93 12.63 0.17
CA LEU A 147 -13.99 13.24 1.13
C LEU A 147 -14.43 14.66 1.51
N ARG A 148 -13.83 15.25 2.56
CA ARG A 148 -14.19 16.59 3.05
C ARG A 148 -14.01 17.71 2.02
N SER A 149 -13.04 17.57 1.14
CA SER A 149 -12.85 18.45 -0.03
C SER A 149 -14.03 18.44 -1.02
N GLY A 150 -14.93 17.47 -0.90
CA GLY A 150 -15.98 17.18 -1.87
C GLY A 150 -15.55 16.19 -2.95
N THR A 151 -14.27 15.79 -3.00
CA THR A 151 -13.80 14.78 -3.97
C THR A 151 -14.42 13.42 -3.70
N GLU A 152 -15.00 12.83 -4.74
CA GLU A 152 -15.56 11.49 -4.69
C GLU A 152 -14.51 10.44 -5.06
N ILE A 153 -14.44 9.36 -4.29
CA ILE A 153 -13.57 8.20 -4.53
C ILE A 153 -14.34 6.88 -4.35
N GLY A 154 -13.90 5.83 -5.02
CA GLY A 154 -14.42 4.48 -4.87
C GLY A 154 -13.29 3.50 -4.60
N PHE A 155 -13.44 2.66 -3.57
CA PHE A 155 -12.66 1.44 -3.44
C PHE A 155 -13.39 0.33 -4.18
N ILE A 156 -12.72 -0.35 -5.13
CA ILE A 156 -13.36 -1.35 -5.99
C ILE A 156 -12.53 -2.63 -5.99
N TRP A 157 -13.16 -3.76 -5.71
CA TRP A 157 -12.51 -5.07 -5.60
C TRP A 157 -13.32 -6.22 -6.21
N PRO A 158 -12.72 -7.02 -7.09
CA PRO A 158 -11.51 -6.71 -7.84
C PRO A 158 -11.83 -5.72 -8.95
N TYR A 159 -10.98 -4.70 -9.11
CA TYR A 159 -11.14 -3.75 -10.21
C TYR A 159 -10.55 -4.27 -11.53
N TRP A 160 -9.40 -4.95 -11.47
CA TRP A 160 -8.76 -5.60 -12.62
C TRP A 160 -9.07 -7.09 -12.64
N ARG A 161 -9.30 -7.66 -13.83
CA ARG A 161 -9.71 -9.07 -13.99
C ARG A 161 -8.62 -10.06 -13.61
N GLU A 162 -7.37 -9.64 -13.66
CA GLU A 162 -6.18 -10.48 -13.50
C GLU A 162 -5.70 -10.53 -12.04
N THR A 163 -6.34 -9.81 -11.12
CA THR A 163 -5.91 -9.70 -9.71
C THR A 163 -7.03 -9.43 -8.74
N ASN A 164 -6.77 -9.75 -7.48
CA ASN A 164 -7.62 -9.43 -6.35
C ASN A 164 -7.17 -8.16 -5.62
N ASP A 165 -6.70 -7.15 -6.35
CA ASP A 165 -6.28 -5.87 -5.78
C ASP A 165 -7.49 -4.94 -5.63
N VAL A 166 -7.47 -4.11 -4.58
CA VAL A 166 -8.50 -3.08 -4.36
C VAL A 166 -8.02 -1.79 -5.03
N ALA A 167 -8.71 -1.33 -6.07
CA ALA A 167 -8.41 -0.05 -6.70
C ALA A 167 -9.08 1.11 -5.95
N ILE A 168 -8.37 2.22 -5.82
CA ILE A 168 -8.96 3.52 -5.46
C ILE A 168 -9.17 4.29 -6.75
N VAL A 169 -10.42 4.63 -7.04
CA VAL A 169 -10.87 5.20 -8.30
C VAL A 169 -11.56 6.51 -8.05
N THR A 170 -11.40 7.49 -8.92
CA THR A 170 -12.14 8.76 -8.83
C THR A 170 -12.74 9.14 -10.19
N PRO A 171 -13.98 9.67 -10.22
CA PRO A 171 -14.54 10.28 -11.43
C PRO A 171 -13.95 11.67 -11.71
N ASP A 172 -13.31 12.30 -10.72
CA ASP A 172 -12.68 13.62 -10.84
C ASP A 172 -11.33 13.50 -11.58
N ARG A 173 -11.22 14.14 -12.74
CA ARG A 173 -10.00 14.13 -13.58
C ARG A 173 -9.19 15.41 -13.47
N ASP A 174 -9.71 16.43 -12.82
CA ASP A 174 -9.09 17.76 -12.75
C ASP A 174 -8.20 17.88 -11.51
N ARG A 175 -8.46 17.10 -10.47
CA ARG A 175 -7.67 17.12 -9.23
C ARG A 175 -6.50 16.13 -9.27
N PRO A 176 -5.28 16.53 -8.85
CA PRO A 176 -4.13 15.62 -8.83
C PRO A 176 -4.33 14.43 -7.89
N ALA A 177 -4.05 13.22 -8.36
CA ALA A 177 -4.19 11.98 -7.60
C ALA A 177 -3.52 12.04 -6.22
N MET A 178 -2.29 12.55 -6.14
CA MET A 178 -1.54 12.63 -4.89
C MET A 178 -2.20 13.53 -3.83
N GLU A 179 -2.92 14.58 -4.23
CA GLU A 179 -3.66 15.42 -3.29
C GLU A 179 -4.84 14.67 -2.70
N ILE A 180 -5.57 13.92 -3.54
CA ILE A 180 -6.70 13.08 -3.13
C ILE A 180 -6.23 12.00 -2.15
N LEU A 181 -5.12 11.31 -2.47
CA LEU A 181 -4.56 10.25 -1.62
C LEU A 181 -4.00 10.80 -0.31
N THR A 182 -3.40 12.00 -0.32
CA THR A 182 -2.92 12.66 0.89
C THR A 182 -4.07 13.00 1.82
N GLU A 183 -5.16 13.55 1.30
CA GLU A 183 -6.36 13.83 2.09
C GLU A 183 -6.97 12.55 2.67
N LEU A 184 -7.06 11.48 1.87
CA LEU A 184 -7.55 10.19 2.30
C LEU A 184 -6.73 9.65 3.48
N VAL A 185 -5.40 9.63 3.38
CA VAL A 185 -4.53 9.16 4.46
C VAL A 185 -4.58 10.07 5.69
N GLN A 186 -4.65 11.40 5.51
CA GLN A 186 -4.69 12.35 6.62
C GLN A 186 -5.95 12.26 7.48
N HIS A 187 -7.07 11.87 6.87
CA HIS A 187 -8.37 11.86 7.53
C HIS A 187 -8.89 10.45 7.84
N THR A 188 -8.18 9.40 7.43
CA THR A 188 -8.56 8.02 7.77
C THR A 188 -7.48 7.32 8.57
N ASN A 189 -7.73 6.08 8.99
CA ASN A 189 -6.74 5.25 9.67
C ASN A 189 -5.82 4.49 8.69
N LEU A 190 -5.86 4.84 7.40
CA LEU A 190 -4.96 4.27 6.40
C LEU A 190 -3.58 4.88 6.54
N GLU A 191 -2.54 4.07 6.38
CA GLU A 191 -1.15 4.56 6.34
C GLU A 191 -0.69 4.78 4.90
N SER A 192 0.23 5.72 4.67
CA SER A 192 0.75 6.01 3.32
C SER A 192 1.37 4.80 2.63
N GLN A 193 1.92 3.85 3.39
CA GLN A 193 2.50 2.60 2.86
C GLN A 193 1.45 1.58 2.42
N GLU A 194 0.19 1.75 2.83
CA GLU A 194 -0.95 0.90 2.46
C GLU A 194 -1.65 1.38 1.19
N ILE A 195 -1.27 2.56 0.70
CA ILE A 195 -1.80 3.17 -0.51
C ILE A 195 -0.65 3.30 -1.50
N ILE A 196 -0.69 2.50 -2.56
CA ILE A 196 0.29 2.53 -3.65
C ILE A 196 -0.26 3.44 -4.74
N PRO A 197 0.22 4.69 -4.89
CA PRO A 197 -0.31 5.59 -5.91
C PRO A 197 -0.08 5.03 -7.31
N LEU A 198 -1.12 5.03 -8.11
CA LEU A 198 -1.02 4.77 -9.54
C LEU A 198 -0.59 6.07 -10.21
N ARG A 199 0.45 6.01 -11.02
CA ARG A 199 0.95 7.20 -11.72
C ARG A 199 -0.12 7.69 -12.69
N THR A 200 -0.69 8.87 -12.41
CA THR A 200 -1.54 9.59 -13.38
C THR A 200 -0.66 10.00 -14.54
N PRO A 201 -1.07 9.77 -15.81
CA PRO A 201 -0.24 10.12 -16.95
C PRO A 201 -0.19 11.63 -17.09
N SER A 202 0.88 12.25 -16.61
CA SER A 202 1.31 13.56 -17.09
C SER A 202 1.45 13.46 -18.61
N THR A 203 0.86 14.43 -19.32
CA THR A 203 0.92 14.58 -20.78
C THR A 203 2.37 14.75 -21.25
N THR A 204 3.08 13.64 -21.37
CA THR A 204 4.31 13.39 -22.14
C THR A 204 4.67 11.94 -21.81
N GLY A 205 4.50 11.06 -22.79
CA GLY A 205 4.37 9.63 -22.58
C GLY A 205 5.55 8.95 -21.89
N GLU A 206 5.24 7.89 -21.13
CA GLU A 206 5.98 6.63 -21.05
C GLU A 206 5.16 5.62 -20.22
N HIS A 207 5.28 4.34 -20.59
CA HIS A 207 4.41 3.22 -20.24
C HIS A 207 4.61 2.62 -18.83
N ASN A 208 3.60 1.82 -18.42
CA ASN A 208 3.53 0.70 -17.45
C ASN A 208 3.08 1.00 -16.00
N ALA A 209 1.99 0.40 -15.48
CA ALA A 209 1.60 -1.03 -15.31
C ALA A 209 2.27 -1.66 -14.07
N ARG A 210 1.61 -2.67 -13.46
CA ARG A 210 2.18 -3.53 -12.41
C ARG A 210 3.66 -3.80 -12.65
N SER A 211 4.43 -3.89 -11.57
CA SER A 211 5.79 -4.41 -11.60
C SER A 211 5.81 -5.71 -12.40
N ALA A 212 6.50 -5.68 -13.54
CA ALA A 212 6.45 -6.71 -14.56
C ALA A 212 7.24 -7.98 -14.16
N TYR A 213 7.99 -7.92 -13.06
CA TYR A 213 8.99 -8.93 -12.70
C TYR A 213 8.86 -9.40 -11.24
N GLU A 214 9.12 -10.70 -11.01
CA GLU A 214 9.14 -11.30 -9.67
C GLU A 214 10.36 -10.79 -8.88
N THR A 215 10.23 -10.57 -7.57
CA THR A 215 11.33 -10.04 -6.74
C THR A 215 11.75 -10.99 -5.63
N VAL A 216 13.04 -10.98 -5.29
CA VAL A 216 13.60 -11.68 -4.12
C VAL A 216 14.00 -10.69 -3.02
N PRO A 217 13.66 -10.98 -1.74
CA PRO A 217 14.02 -10.11 -0.64
C PRO A 217 15.51 -10.16 -0.33
N LEU A 218 16.01 -9.12 0.35
CA LEU A 218 17.32 -9.15 0.98
C LEU A 218 17.37 -10.30 2.00
N ARG A 219 18.45 -11.08 2.02
CA ARG A 219 18.60 -12.17 2.98
C ARG A 219 18.69 -11.61 4.41
N GLU A 220 18.02 -12.28 5.34
CA GLU A 220 17.83 -11.83 6.73
C GLU A 220 19.16 -11.51 7.46
N GLU A 221 20.24 -12.24 7.14
CA GLU A 221 21.56 -12.02 7.74
C GLU A 221 22.20 -10.66 7.39
N PHE A 222 21.70 -9.97 6.36
CA PHE A 222 22.11 -8.62 5.98
C PHE A 222 21.09 -7.55 6.39
N ALA A 223 19.97 -7.93 7.03
CA ALA A 223 18.98 -6.96 7.47
C ALA A 223 19.58 -5.98 8.49
N GLY A 224 19.40 -4.68 8.24
CA GLY A 224 19.92 -3.61 9.11
C GLY A 224 21.42 -3.35 8.98
N GLU A 225 22.09 -3.86 7.95
CA GLU A 225 23.51 -3.60 7.66
C GLU A 225 23.84 -2.11 7.38
N ASN A 226 22.82 -1.30 7.11
CA ASN A 226 22.91 0.14 6.93
C ASN A 226 22.86 0.92 8.26
N LEU A 227 22.52 0.28 9.37
CA LEU A 227 22.37 0.94 10.66
C LEU A 227 23.73 1.15 11.35
N PRO A 228 23.93 2.28 12.04
CA PRO A 228 25.11 2.49 12.87
C PRO A 228 25.23 1.42 13.97
N GLY A 229 26.40 0.77 14.06
CA GLY A 229 26.65 -0.26 15.07
C GLY A 229 25.95 -1.60 14.81
N ASN A 230 25.56 -1.86 13.56
CA ASN A 230 25.02 -3.15 13.15
C ASN A 230 25.99 -4.31 13.43
N ARG A 231 25.45 -5.53 13.53
CA ARG A 231 26.24 -6.75 13.80
C ARG A 231 26.73 -7.45 12.52
N VAL A 232 26.32 -6.96 11.34
CA VAL A 232 26.63 -7.54 10.03
C VAL A 232 28.05 -7.17 9.62
N TRP A 233 28.40 -5.89 9.75
CA TRP A 233 29.70 -5.32 9.40
C TRP A 233 30.34 -4.68 10.63
N ASN A 234 31.40 -5.31 11.15
CA ASN A 234 32.07 -4.83 12.35
C ASN A 234 32.78 -3.48 12.10
N GLY A 235 32.17 -2.39 12.58
CA GLY A 235 32.74 -1.05 12.49
C GLY A 235 32.48 -0.31 11.17
N SER A 236 31.60 -0.82 10.30
CA SER A 236 31.15 -0.12 9.09
C SER A 236 29.66 -0.31 8.84
N GLN A 237 29.11 0.46 7.90
CA GLN A 237 27.70 0.40 7.51
C GLN A 237 27.56 0.50 6.00
N VAL A 238 26.63 -0.26 5.43
CA VAL A 238 26.34 -0.19 4.00
C VAL A 238 25.54 1.08 3.72
N VAL A 239 25.97 1.83 2.72
CA VAL A 239 25.24 3.02 2.27
C VAL A 239 24.01 2.57 1.49
N TYR A 240 22.83 3.01 1.89
CA TYR A 240 21.58 2.83 1.15
C TYR A 240 21.27 4.11 0.41
N LEU A 241 21.09 4.01 -0.92
CA LEU A 241 20.81 5.16 -1.77
C LEU A 241 19.31 5.46 -1.76
N ASP A 242 18.96 6.73 -1.70
CA ASP A 242 17.60 7.16 -1.99
C ASP A 242 17.28 7.15 -3.51
N GLU A 243 16.04 7.45 -3.88
CA GLU A 243 15.59 7.49 -5.28
C GLU A 243 16.43 8.44 -6.16
N HIS A 244 16.81 9.59 -5.62
CA HIS A 244 17.58 10.58 -6.36
C HIS A 244 19.05 10.14 -6.49
N GLU A 245 19.64 9.65 -5.41
CA GLU A 245 21.01 9.17 -5.37
C GLU A 245 21.26 7.94 -6.24
N ARG A 246 20.25 7.08 -6.46
CA ARG A 246 20.37 5.90 -7.32
C ARG A 246 20.27 6.19 -8.81
N GLN A 247 19.71 7.33 -9.24
CA GLN A 247 19.59 7.66 -10.67
C GLN A 247 20.94 7.69 -11.39
N ARG A 248 22.01 8.12 -10.72
CA ARG A 248 23.38 8.12 -11.28
C ARG A 248 23.96 6.72 -11.56
N TYR A 249 23.27 5.67 -11.12
CA TYR A 249 23.66 4.28 -11.37
C TYR A 249 22.70 3.60 -12.36
N ARG A 250 21.66 4.30 -12.82
CA ARG A 250 20.66 3.75 -13.72
C ARG A 250 21.30 3.45 -15.08
N LEU A 251 20.96 2.29 -15.62
CA LEU A 251 21.31 1.89 -16.97
C LEU A 251 20.15 2.19 -17.92
N HIS A 252 20.49 2.62 -19.13
CA HIS A 252 19.55 2.91 -20.20
C HIS A 252 19.84 2.02 -21.40
N ILE A 253 18.82 1.38 -21.96
CA ILE A 253 18.97 0.53 -23.14
C ILE A 253 18.40 1.26 -24.35
N ARG A 254 19.20 1.39 -25.41
CA ARG A 254 18.81 2.02 -26.68
C ARG A 254 19.41 1.23 -27.83
N ASP A 255 18.57 0.83 -28.79
CA ASP A 255 18.98 0.09 -29.98
C ASP A 255 19.81 -1.18 -29.68
N GLY A 256 19.53 -1.84 -28.56
CA GLY A 256 20.25 -3.04 -28.09
C GLY A 256 21.59 -2.80 -27.41
N PHE A 257 21.97 -1.53 -27.16
CA PHE A 257 23.16 -1.15 -26.41
C PHE A 257 22.80 -0.54 -25.05
N VAL A 258 23.68 -0.73 -24.08
CA VAL A 258 23.54 -0.23 -22.70
C VAL A 258 24.34 1.06 -22.54
N TYR A 259 23.75 2.04 -21.86
CA TYR A 259 24.33 3.34 -21.56
C TYR A 259 24.21 3.64 -20.06
N ASP A 260 25.13 4.43 -19.54
CA ASP A 260 25.03 5.01 -18.19
C ASP A 260 24.06 6.21 -18.17
N ASP A 261 23.86 6.81 -16.99
CA ASP A 261 22.97 7.95 -16.76
C ASP A 261 23.42 9.22 -17.51
N GLU A 262 24.72 9.34 -17.80
CA GLU A 262 25.29 10.41 -18.62
C GLU A 262 25.12 10.16 -20.14
N GLY A 263 24.58 9.00 -20.53
CA GLY A 263 24.38 8.62 -21.93
C GLY A 263 25.64 8.14 -22.63
N ARG A 264 26.71 7.79 -21.89
CA ARG A 264 27.92 7.17 -22.43
C ARG A 264 27.72 5.66 -22.56
N PRO A 265 28.34 4.99 -23.55
CA PRO A 265 28.28 3.54 -23.65
C PRO A 265 28.77 2.89 -22.35
N PHE A 266 27.95 2.01 -21.78
CA PHE A 266 28.27 1.37 -20.51
C PHE A 266 29.48 0.45 -20.68
N ASP A 267 30.49 0.64 -19.83
CA ASP A 267 31.76 -0.07 -19.92
C ASP A 267 32.27 -0.43 -18.53
N THR A 268 32.51 -1.73 -18.31
CA THR A 268 32.97 -2.27 -17.04
C THR A 268 34.44 -2.69 -17.09
N THR A 269 35.16 -2.46 -18.19
CA THR A 269 36.54 -2.95 -18.38
C THR A 269 37.52 -2.41 -17.33
N ALA A 270 37.27 -1.20 -16.83
CA ALA A 270 38.04 -0.58 -15.74
C ALA A 270 37.48 -0.88 -14.33
N ALA A 271 36.28 -1.47 -14.24
CA ALA A 271 35.63 -1.78 -12.97
C ALA A 271 36.31 -2.98 -12.28
N LYS A 272 36.29 -2.99 -10.95
CA LYS A 272 36.80 -4.10 -10.12
C LYS A 272 35.80 -4.37 -9.00
N THR A 273 35.28 -5.59 -8.94
CA THR A 273 34.38 -6.04 -7.86
C THR A 273 35.13 -6.89 -6.84
N LEU A 274 34.50 -7.16 -5.70
CA LEU A 274 35.04 -8.08 -4.69
C LEU A 274 35.21 -9.50 -5.25
N TRP A 275 34.35 -9.89 -6.19
CA TRP A 275 34.30 -11.23 -6.78
C TRP A 275 35.20 -11.37 -8.01
N THR A 276 35.42 -10.27 -8.74
CA THR A 276 36.26 -10.24 -9.94
C THR A 276 37.38 -9.21 -9.78
N PRO A 277 38.39 -9.48 -8.94
CA PRO A 277 39.49 -8.56 -8.68
C PRO A 277 40.42 -8.35 -9.89
N GLN A 278 40.35 -9.25 -10.89
CA GLN A 278 41.00 -9.08 -12.19
C GLN A 278 40.35 -7.95 -13.02
N GLY A 279 39.17 -7.49 -12.62
CA GLY A 279 38.41 -6.41 -13.24
C GLY A 279 37.47 -6.87 -14.35
N GLY A 280 36.72 -5.94 -14.93
CA GLY A 280 35.84 -6.19 -16.07
C GLY A 280 34.37 -6.43 -15.71
N ARG A 281 33.99 -6.43 -14.43
CA ARG A 281 32.62 -6.63 -13.97
C ARG A 281 32.20 -5.53 -12.99
N ALA A 282 30.91 -5.27 -12.93
CA ALA A 282 30.27 -4.36 -12.00
C ALA A 282 29.08 -5.06 -11.32
N ILE A 283 28.72 -4.66 -10.11
CA ILE A 283 27.48 -5.18 -9.49
C ILE A 283 26.27 -4.55 -10.18
N PHE A 284 25.16 -5.28 -10.27
CA PHE A 284 23.89 -4.72 -10.72
C PHE A 284 22.71 -5.20 -9.88
N THR A 285 21.63 -4.42 -9.87
CA THR A 285 20.30 -4.82 -9.41
C THR A 285 19.24 -4.40 -10.42
N MET A 286 18.18 -5.20 -10.55
CA MET A 286 16.98 -4.83 -11.30
C MET A 286 15.83 -4.58 -10.31
N ASP A 287 15.12 -3.47 -10.44
CA ASP A 287 13.89 -3.24 -9.67
C ASP A 287 12.69 -4.00 -10.27
N ALA A 288 11.57 -4.00 -9.55
CA ALA A 288 10.36 -4.74 -9.93
C ALA A 288 9.74 -4.29 -11.26
N ASP A 289 10.12 -3.11 -11.76
CA ASP A 289 9.66 -2.54 -13.04
C ASP A 289 10.62 -2.89 -14.19
N GLY A 290 11.72 -3.58 -13.91
CA GLY A 290 12.74 -3.94 -14.90
C GLY A 290 13.80 -2.88 -15.12
N THR A 291 13.88 -1.85 -14.27
CA THR A 291 14.95 -0.86 -14.34
C THR A 291 16.22 -1.42 -13.75
N LEU A 292 17.31 -1.38 -14.53
CA LEU A 292 18.62 -1.83 -14.10
C LEU A 292 19.45 -0.68 -13.52
N TYR A 293 20.13 -0.97 -12.42
CA TYR A 293 21.13 -0.10 -11.81
C TYR A 293 22.44 -0.86 -11.69
N SER A 294 23.58 -0.22 -11.98
CA SER A 294 24.90 -0.84 -11.85
C SER A 294 25.92 0.11 -11.24
N SER A 295 26.80 -0.45 -10.40
CA SER A 295 27.91 0.27 -9.81
C SER A 295 29.22 -0.47 -10.05
N PRO A 296 30.28 0.20 -10.52
CA PRO A 296 31.62 -0.37 -10.57
C PRO A 296 32.25 -0.50 -9.17
N HIS A 297 31.62 0.07 -8.15
CA HIS A 297 32.06 0.05 -6.76
C HIS A 297 31.37 -1.08 -6.01
N HIS A 298 32.14 -2.08 -5.58
CA HIS A 298 31.71 -3.10 -4.64
C HIS A 298 32.70 -3.13 -3.48
N VAL A 299 32.41 -2.35 -2.43
CA VAL A 299 33.32 -2.10 -1.31
C VAL A 299 32.78 -2.80 -0.08
N LEU A 300 33.55 -3.76 0.43
CA LEU A 300 33.16 -4.60 1.56
C LEU A 300 32.72 -3.74 2.77
N GLY A 301 31.50 -3.98 3.26
CA GLY A 301 30.90 -3.31 4.40
C GLY A 301 30.56 -1.84 4.18
N GLN A 302 30.59 -1.34 2.92
CA GLN A 302 30.28 0.06 2.59
C GLN A 302 29.33 0.20 1.40
N PHE A 303 29.49 -0.60 0.34
CA PHE A 303 28.64 -0.53 -0.85
C PHE A 303 28.46 -1.91 -1.49
N HIS A 304 27.21 -2.38 -1.53
CA HIS A 304 26.81 -3.72 -1.98
C HIS A 304 25.59 -3.66 -2.91
N HIS A 305 25.11 -4.80 -3.40
CA HIS A 305 23.86 -4.86 -4.20
C HIS A 305 22.70 -4.15 -3.50
N SER A 306 22.57 -4.36 -2.18
CA SER A 306 21.57 -3.73 -1.32
C SER A 306 21.63 -2.20 -1.30
N SER A 307 22.78 -1.60 -1.63
CA SER A 307 22.93 -0.14 -1.71
C SER A 307 22.04 0.47 -2.78
N LEU A 308 21.90 -0.19 -3.94
CA LEU A 308 21.25 0.37 -5.13
C LEU A 308 19.75 0.57 -4.95
N LEU A 309 19.10 -0.30 -4.18
CA LEU A 309 17.66 -0.27 -3.90
C LEU A 309 17.35 -0.22 -2.40
N ALA A 310 18.29 0.29 -1.59
CA ALA A 310 18.13 0.48 -0.15
C ALA A 310 17.63 -0.77 0.61
N GLY A 311 18.12 -1.95 0.24
CA GLY A 311 17.74 -3.23 0.85
C GLY A 311 16.35 -3.74 0.47
N ALA A 312 15.62 -3.06 -0.43
CA ALA A 312 14.34 -3.54 -0.94
C ALA A 312 14.49 -4.86 -1.73
N PRO A 313 13.40 -5.63 -1.91
CA PRO A 313 13.38 -6.77 -2.82
C PRO A 313 13.76 -6.36 -4.25
N VAL A 314 14.45 -7.26 -4.96
CA VAL A 314 14.99 -6.99 -6.30
C VAL A 314 14.52 -8.04 -7.29
N ALA A 315 14.24 -7.62 -8.51
CA ALA A 315 13.94 -8.49 -9.65
C ALA A 315 15.20 -9.08 -10.30
N GLY A 316 16.37 -8.81 -9.75
CA GLY A 316 17.62 -9.34 -10.24
C GLY A 316 18.77 -8.76 -9.45
N ALA A 317 19.79 -9.55 -9.19
CA ALA A 317 21.02 -9.08 -8.57
C ALA A 317 22.20 -9.97 -8.96
N GLY A 318 23.34 -9.36 -9.28
CA GLY A 318 24.55 -10.11 -9.57
C GLY A 318 25.63 -9.24 -10.17
N GLU A 319 26.38 -9.77 -11.13
CA GLU A 319 27.40 -9.01 -11.86
C GLU A 319 27.05 -8.87 -13.34
N ILE A 320 27.40 -7.71 -13.90
CA ILE A 320 27.31 -7.43 -15.34
C ILE A 320 28.70 -7.11 -15.87
N ALA A 321 29.04 -7.66 -17.03
CA ALA A 321 30.19 -7.22 -17.83
C ALA A 321 29.68 -6.57 -19.11
N ALA A 322 30.21 -5.40 -19.44
CA ALA A 322 29.90 -4.72 -20.69
C ALA A 322 31.15 -4.01 -21.23
N MET A 323 31.23 -3.92 -22.56
CA MET A 323 32.29 -3.19 -23.25
C MET A 323 31.67 -2.37 -24.37
N ASN A 324 31.90 -1.05 -24.35
CA ASN A 324 31.29 -0.11 -25.29
C ASN A 324 29.77 -0.30 -25.46
N GLY A 325 29.05 -0.50 -24.35
CA GLY A 325 27.60 -0.71 -24.34
C GLY A 325 27.12 -2.09 -24.75
N VAL A 326 28.00 -3.02 -25.13
CA VAL A 326 27.64 -4.41 -25.44
C VAL A 326 27.80 -5.27 -24.20
N VAL A 327 26.70 -5.89 -23.76
CA VAL A 327 26.70 -6.85 -22.65
C VAL A 327 27.52 -8.08 -23.05
N GLN A 328 28.56 -8.36 -22.27
CA GLN A 328 29.45 -9.50 -22.44
C GLN A 328 29.04 -10.65 -21.51
N LEU A 329 28.45 -10.34 -20.35
CA LEU A 329 28.12 -11.32 -19.32
C LEU A 329 27.06 -10.81 -18.35
N ILE A 330 26.19 -11.71 -17.89
CA ILE A 330 25.33 -11.55 -16.71
C ILE A 330 25.58 -12.72 -15.78
N SER A 331 25.73 -12.48 -14.48
CA SER A 331 25.76 -13.53 -13.46
C SER A 331 24.75 -13.28 -12.35
N ASP A 332 24.38 -14.32 -11.62
CA ASP A 332 23.56 -14.25 -10.40
C ASP A 332 24.39 -13.98 -9.12
N HIS A 333 25.67 -13.58 -9.27
CA HIS A 333 26.64 -13.58 -8.17
C HIS A 333 26.42 -12.43 -7.16
N SER A 334 25.41 -12.61 -6.30
CA SER A 334 25.08 -11.72 -5.19
C SER A 334 24.90 -12.52 -3.90
N THR A 335 25.75 -12.31 -2.90
CA THR A 335 25.58 -12.94 -1.59
C THR A 335 24.42 -12.37 -0.79
N HIS A 336 24.03 -11.13 -1.06
CA HIS A 336 22.97 -10.40 -0.34
C HIS A 336 21.58 -10.90 -0.73
N TYR A 337 21.38 -11.22 -2.00
CA TYR A 337 20.08 -11.65 -2.53
C TYR A 337 20.04 -13.12 -2.95
N ARG A 338 21.17 -13.68 -3.42
CA ARG A 338 21.26 -15.04 -3.98
C ARG A 338 20.04 -15.40 -4.85
N PRO A 339 19.78 -14.64 -5.92
CA PRO A 339 18.59 -14.86 -6.71
C PRO A 339 18.58 -16.29 -7.27
N PRO A 340 17.43 -16.98 -7.23
CA PRO A 340 17.27 -18.26 -7.89
C PRO A 340 17.35 -18.07 -9.41
N ARG A 341 17.63 -19.16 -10.12
CA ARG A 341 17.83 -19.18 -11.58
C ARG A 341 16.75 -18.42 -12.36
N HIS A 342 15.46 -18.59 -12.05
CA HIS A 342 14.38 -17.94 -12.78
C HIS A 342 14.38 -16.41 -12.66
N ILE A 343 14.87 -15.88 -11.53
CA ILE A 343 15.04 -14.44 -11.32
C ILE A 343 16.22 -13.88 -12.13
N THR A 344 17.24 -14.70 -12.40
CA THR A 344 18.32 -14.32 -13.31
C THR A 344 17.87 -14.40 -14.76
N GLU A 345 17.10 -15.43 -15.13
CA GLU A 345 16.53 -15.61 -16.46
C GLU A 345 15.64 -14.42 -16.86
N GLN A 346 14.81 -13.90 -15.95
CA GLN A 346 13.97 -12.74 -16.27
C GLN A 346 14.77 -11.44 -16.52
N VAL A 347 15.97 -11.27 -15.93
CA VAL A 347 16.86 -10.13 -16.25
C VAL A 347 17.35 -10.26 -17.69
N VAL A 348 17.72 -11.47 -18.09
CA VAL A 348 18.16 -11.76 -19.47
C VAL A 348 17.00 -11.54 -20.43
N ASP A 349 15.79 -11.98 -20.09
CA ASP A 349 14.59 -11.76 -20.91
C ASP A 349 14.22 -10.28 -21.01
N ASN A 350 14.33 -9.51 -19.92
CA ASN A 350 14.16 -8.06 -19.92
C ASN A 350 15.14 -7.38 -20.91
N LEU A 351 16.43 -7.72 -20.83
CA LEU A 351 17.46 -7.20 -21.73
C LEU A 351 17.21 -7.57 -23.20
N ARG A 352 16.87 -8.84 -23.46
CA ARG A 352 16.54 -9.35 -24.80
C ARG A 352 15.29 -8.67 -25.38
N SER A 353 14.27 -8.44 -24.56
CA SER A 353 13.05 -7.74 -24.98
C SER A 353 13.31 -6.29 -25.43
N GLN A 354 14.38 -5.69 -24.93
CA GLN A 354 14.86 -4.35 -25.29
C GLN A 354 15.94 -4.37 -26.39
N GLY A 355 16.14 -5.52 -27.04
CA GLY A 355 17.02 -5.69 -28.20
C GLY A 355 18.49 -6.00 -27.87
N VAL A 356 18.85 -6.17 -26.60
CA VAL A 356 20.22 -6.55 -26.22
C VAL A 356 20.49 -7.99 -26.62
N THR A 357 21.58 -8.22 -27.34
CA THR A 357 21.99 -9.57 -27.75
C THR A 357 22.80 -10.21 -26.63
N ILE A 358 22.26 -11.28 -26.03
CA ILE A 358 22.90 -12.07 -24.98
C ILE A 358 22.67 -13.55 -25.29
N ASP A 359 23.74 -14.32 -25.48
CA ASP A 359 23.69 -15.78 -25.61
C ASP A 359 23.60 -16.44 -24.23
N ASP A 360 22.97 -17.60 -24.12
CA ASP A 360 22.88 -18.35 -22.87
C ASP A 360 24.27 -18.71 -22.30
N GLN A 361 25.29 -18.84 -23.15
CA GLN A 361 26.68 -19.04 -22.74
C GLN A 361 27.30 -17.82 -22.03
N GLN A 362 26.68 -16.65 -22.16
CA GLN A 362 27.08 -15.42 -21.49
C GLN A 362 26.37 -15.23 -20.14
N VAL A 363 25.60 -16.23 -19.68
CA VAL A 363 24.89 -16.21 -18.40
C VAL A 363 25.53 -17.20 -17.44
N GLU A 364 26.03 -16.70 -16.31
CA GLU A 364 26.63 -17.52 -15.26
C GLU A 364 25.67 -17.71 -14.08
N TYR A 365 25.47 -18.97 -13.69
CA TYR A 365 24.71 -19.35 -12.51
C TYR A 365 25.67 -19.87 -11.43
N HIS A 366 25.71 -19.20 -10.29
CA HIS A 366 26.57 -19.48 -9.13
C HIS A 366 25.78 -20.09 -7.97
N TRP A 367 24.46 -19.98 -7.98
CA TRP A 367 23.58 -20.60 -6.99
C TRP A 367 22.84 -21.76 -7.65
N ASP A 368 23.29 -23.00 -7.41
CA ASP A 368 22.83 -24.14 -8.19
C ASP A 368 21.81 -25.07 -7.50
N THR A 369 20.81 -25.41 -8.33
CA THR A 369 19.91 -26.57 -8.45
C THR A 369 19.46 -27.36 -7.21
N GLY A 370 18.29 -27.02 -6.69
CA GLY A 370 17.44 -27.99 -6.01
C GLY A 370 16.83 -28.98 -7.01
N THR A 371 17.55 -30.05 -7.35
CA THR A 371 16.91 -31.30 -7.80
C THR A 371 16.51 -32.12 -6.58
N SER A 372 15.21 -32.22 -6.33
CA SER A 372 14.47 -33.44 -5.95
C SER A 372 12.98 -33.19 -6.08
#